data_AF-A0A7N0VC28-F1
#
_entry.id   AF-A0A7N0VC28-F1
#
_cell.length_a   1.000
_cell.length_b   1.000
_cell.length_c   1.000
_cell.angle_alpha   90.00
_cell.angle_beta   90.00
_cell.angle_gamma   90.00
#
_symmetry.space_group_name_H-M   'P 1'
#
loop_
_entity.id
_entity.type
_entity.pdbx_description
1 polymer ?
#
loop_
_entity_poly.entity_id
_entity_poly.type
_entity_poly.pdbx_seq_one_letter_code
_entity_poly.pdbx_strand_id
1 'polypeptide(L)'
;MYLQLSEAMDCLEHICTEGCTTVGPHHVEPTKNKAPCSTFSTCQGLQLLIKHFAQCKKRVNGGCLRCKRMWQLLQLHSSICDKIDDCQVPLCRQFKLKVQQGKQRGDSQWKLLVEKVLAARAKSALLQQKKPQPK
;
A
#
# COMPACT_ATOMS: atom_id res chain seq x y z
N MET A 1 -9.86 9.44 -8.96
CA MET A 1 -9.80 9.18 -7.50
C MET A 1 -9.37 7.75 -7.18
N TYR A 2 -10.15 6.70 -7.49
CA TYR A 2 -9.78 5.32 -7.14
C TYR A 2 -8.55 4.77 -7.86
N LEU A 3 -8.19 5.32 -9.03
CA LEU A 3 -7.00 4.94 -9.78
C LEU A 3 -5.69 5.26 -9.03
N GLN A 4 -5.61 6.42 -8.36
CA GLN A 4 -4.46 6.77 -7.54
C GLN A 4 -4.38 5.91 -6.28
N LEU A 5 -5.53 5.51 -5.71
CA LEU A 5 -5.56 4.57 -4.60
C LEU A 5 -5.11 3.18 -5.05
N SER A 6 -5.54 2.68 -6.21
CA SER A 6 -5.04 1.40 -6.73
C SER A 6 -3.55 1.45 -7.02
N GLU A 7 -3.05 2.51 -7.67
CA GLU A 7 -1.61 2.71 -7.90
C GLU A 7 -0.84 2.76 -6.57
N ALA A 8 -1.40 3.40 -5.53
CA ALA A 8 -0.78 3.41 -4.21
C ALA A 8 -0.72 2.02 -3.55
N MET A 9 -1.65 1.11 -3.85
CA MET A 9 -1.59 -0.27 -3.35
C MET A 9 -0.47 -1.05 -4.05
N ASP A 10 -0.36 -0.92 -5.37
CA ASP A 10 0.72 -1.54 -6.16
C ASP A 10 2.10 -0.98 -5.74
N CYS A 11 2.18 0.34 -5.55
CA CYS A 11 3.40 1.00 -5.11
C CYS A 11 3.81 0.60 -3.69
N LEU A 12 2.84 0.39 -2.80
CA LEU A 12 3.11 -0.10 -1.45
C LEU A 12 3.70 -1.51 -1.47
N GLU A 13 3.18 -2.40 -2.33
CA GLU A 13 3.75 -3.74 -2.54
C GLU A 13 5.18 -3.63 -3.06
N HIS A 14 5.40 -2.88 -4.15
CA HIS A 14 6.72 -2.61 -4.73
C HIS A 14 7.76 -2.18 -3.68
N ILE A 15 7.42 -1.18 -2.85
CA ILE A 15 8.33 -0.70 -1.80
C ILE A 15 8.66 -1.81 -0.79
N CYS A 16 7.66 -2.62 -0.41
CA CYS A 16 7.84 -3.63 0.63
C CYS A 16 8.51 -4.92 0.12
N THR A 17 8.48 -5.19 -1.18
CA THR A 17 9.09 -6.39 -1.79
C THR A 17 10.45 -6.13 -2.40
N GLU A 18 10.59 -5.03 -3.15
CA GLU A 18 11.79 -4.71 -3.93
C GLU A 18 12.63 -3.64 -3.25
N GLY A 19 11.99 -2.77 -2.46
CA GLY A 19 12.57 -1.53 -2.01
C GLY A 19 12.55 -0.46 -3.09
N CYS A 20 12.56 0.79 -2.67
CA CYS A 20 12.56 1.92 -3.59
C CYS A 20 13.25 3.14 -2.98
N THR A 21 14.20 3.70 -3.72
CA THR A 21 15.05 4.84 -3.37
C THR A 21 15.63 4.75 -1.95
N THR A 22 14.86 5.14 -0.94
CA THR A 22 15.29 5.42 0.43
C THR A 22 14.51 4.64 1.50
N VAL A 23 13.58 3.77 1.09
CA VAL A 23 12.86 2.84 1.96
C VAL A 23 12.78 1.49 1.29
N GLY A 24 12.79 0.41 2.06
CA GLY A 24 12.67 -0.92 1.50
C GLY A 24 12.45 -1.99 2.56
N PRO A 25 12.52 -3.26 2.15
CA PRO A 25 12.42 -4.39 3.06
C PRO A 25 13.46 -4.29 4.17
N HIS A 26 13.14 -4.85 5.34
CA HIS A 26 14.04 -4.81 6.51
C HIS A 26 15.41 -5.50 6.25
N HIS A 27 15.52 -6.30 5.19
CA HIS A 27 16.72 -7.05 4.82
C HIS A 27 17.52 -6.42 3.67
N VAL A 28 17.07 -5.29 3.10
CA VAL A 28 17.74 -4.61 1.98
C VAL A 28 18.21 -3.23 2.44
N GLU A 29 19.51 -2.96 2.36
CA GLU A 29 20.02 -1.61 2.62
C GLU A 29 19.51 -0.64 1.54
N PRO A 30 18.95 0.53 1.91
CA PRO A 30 18.48 1.50 0.94
C PRO A 30 19.61 1.93 0.01
N THR A 31 19.41 1.77 -1.30
CA THR A 31 20.41 2.18 -2.28
C THR A 31 20.63 3.70 -2.21
N LYS A 32 21.87 4.17 -2.41
CA LYS A 32 22.20 5.62 -2.39
C LYS A 32 21.62 6.38 -3.60
N ASN A 33 20.80 5.73 -4.43
CA ASN A 33 20.29 6.29 -5.66
C ASN A 33 19.13 7.26 -5.36
N LYS A 34 19.37 8.55 -5.58
CA LYS A 34 18.44 9.65 -5.23
C LYS A 34 17.42 9.95 -6.33
N ALA A 35 17.47 9.24 -7.46
CA ALA A 35 16.51 9.43 -8.54
C ALA A 35 15.08 9.09 -8.07
N PRO A 36 14.06 9.86 -8.50
CA PRO A 36 12.67 9.53 -8.20
C PRO A 36 12.28 8.19 -8.84
N CYS A 37 11.35 7.47 -8.19
CA CYS A 37 10.78 6.24 -8.75
C CYS A 37 10.14 6.53 -10.11
N SER A 38 10.58 5.82 -11.16
CA SER A 38 10.01 5.95 -12.51
C SER A 38 8.74 5.11 -12.69
N THR A 39 8.50 4.13 -11.83
CA THR A 39 7.39 3.17 -11.95
C THR A 39 6.06 3.73 -11.43
N PHE A 40 6.08 4.50 -10.33
CA PHE A 40 4.87 4.96 -9.65
C PHE A 40 4.95 6.44 -9.28
N SER A 41 3.94 7.20 -9.70
CA SER A 41 3.87 8.64 -9.39
C SER A 41 3.63 8.92 -7.89
N THR A 42 3.01 7.97 -7.19
CA THR A 42 2.68 8.05 -5.76
C THR A 42 3.83 7.60 -4.84
N CYS A 43 4.92 7.07 -5.40
CA CYS A 43 5.99 6.42 -4.62
C CYS A 43 6.59 7.35 -3.58
N GLN A 44 7.08 8.53 -3.99
CA GLN A 44 7.72 9.47 -3.07
C GLN A 44 6.81 9.82 -1.87
N GLY A 45 5.52 10.01 -2.11
CA GLY A 45 4.54 10.27 -1.05
C GLY A 45 4.40 9.10 -0.07
N LEU A 46 4.35 7.87 -0.58
CA LEU A 46 4.31 6.65 0.24
C LEU A 46 5.60 6.45 1.04
N GLN A 47 6.77 6.67 0.43
CA GLN A 47 8.05 6.57 1.13
C GLN A 47 8.13 7.53 2.32
N LEU A 48 7.66 8.78 2.14
CA LEU A 48 7.58 9.77 3.23
C LEU A 48 6.62 9.32 4.34
N LEU A 49 5.46 8.75 3.99
CA LEU A 49 4.52 8.19 4.96
C LEU A 49 5.13 7.02 5.73
N ILE A 50 5.85 6.12 5.05
CA ILE A 50 6.53 4.97 5.66
C ILE A 50 7.60 5.44 6.66
N LYS A 51 8.50 6.34 6.25
CA LYS A 51 9.53 6.91 7.15
C LYS A 51 8.90 7.57 8.37
N HIS A 52 7.86 8.37 8.15
CA HIS A 52 7.13 9.00 9.24
C HIS A 52 6.50 7.96 10.17
N PHE A 53 5.82 6.96 9.63
CA PHE A 53 5.13 5.92 10.39
C PHE A 53 6.10 5.07 11.23
N ALA A 54 7.34 4.88 10.78
CA ALA A 54 8.39 4.20 11.52
C ALA A 54 8.91 5.02 12.71
N GLN A 55 8.99 6.35 12.57
CA GLN A 55 9.67 7.23 13.55
C GLN A 55 8.69 8.03 14.45
N CYS A 56 7.40 8.06 14.13
CA CYS A 56 6.44 8.92 14.82
C CYS A 56 6.05 8.37 16.20
N LYS A 57 6.49 9.06 17.25
CA LYS A 57 6.14 8.74 18.66
C LYS A 57 4.64 8.90 18.97
N LYS A 58 3.92 9.75 18.22
CA LYS A 58 2.47 9.97 18.39
C LYS A 58 1.60 8.89 17.71
N ARG A 59 2.21 7.90 17.05
CA ARG A 59 1.52 6.83 16.32
C ARG A 59 0.60 6.00 17.22
N VAL A 60 1.11 5.59 18.38
CA VAL A 60 0.43 4.66 19.29
C VAL A 60 -0.83 5.27 19.90
N ASN A 61 -0.79 6.58 20.20
CA ASN A 61 -1.91 7.28 20.83
C ASN A 61 -2.95 7.81 19.81
N GLY A 62 -2.82 7.50 18.51
CA GLY A 62 -3.77 7.87 17.47
C GLY A 62 -3.82 9.37 17.10
N GLY A 63 -3.03 10.23 17.75
CA GLY A 63 -3.07 11.69 17.57
C GLY A 63 -2.35 12.24 16.32
N CYS A 64 -1.93 11.39 15.38
CA CYS A 64 -1.19 11.82 14.19
C CYS A 64 -1.93 11.49 12.88
N LEU A 65 -2.31 12.52 12.14
CA LEU A 65 -3.03 12.39 10.87
C LEU A 65 -2.23 11.63 9.79
N ARG A 66 -0.91 11.85 9.70
CA ARG A 66 -0.04 11.11 8.76
C ARG A 66 0.00 9.61 9.09
N CYS A 67 0.09 9.27 10.37
CA CYS A 67 0.01 7.88 10.82
C CYS A 67 -1.36 7.26 10.56
N LYS A 68 -2.44 8.02 10.76
CA LYS A 68 -3.81 7.58 10.46
C LYS A 68 -3.98 7.25 8.97
N ARG A 69 -3.45 8.08 8.08
CA ARG A 69 -3.46 7.82 6.62
C ARG A 69 -2.69 6.56 6.25
N MET A 70 -1.48 6.39 6.79
CA MET A 70 -0.70 5.16 6.56
C MET A 70 -1.45 3.93 7.07
N TRP A 71 -2.06 4.01 8.25
CA TRP A 71 -2.86 2.92 8.81
C TRP A 71 -4.03 2.54 7.91
N GLN A 72 -4.75 3.53 7.36
CA GLN A 72 -5.84 3.29 6.40
C GLN A 72 -5.35 2.62 5.12
N LEU A 73 -4.17 2.98 4.61
CA LEU A 73 -3.57 2.32 3.44
C LEU A 73 -3.22 0.86 3.73
N LEU A 74 -2.62 0.57 4.89
CA LEU A 74 -2.30 -0.81 5.29
C LEU A 74 -3.57 -1.65 5.51
N GLN A 75 -4.60 -1.05 6.10
CA GLN A 75 -5.90 -1.69 6.25
C GLN A 75 -6.56 -1.97 4.89
N LEU A 76 -6.55 -1.00 3.98
CA LEU A 76 -7.08 -1.18 2.62
C LEU A 76 -6.33 -2.28 1.88
N HIS A 77 -5.01 -2.27 1.91
CA HIS A 77 -4.18 -3.32 1.32
C HIS A 77 -4.59 -4.70 1.85
N SER A 78 -4.75 -4.87 3.16
CA SER A 78 -5.16 -6.15 3.74
C SER A 78 -6.52 -6.67 3.23
N SER A 79 -7.43 -5.77 2.85
CA SER A 79 -8.76 -6.11 2.33
C SER A 79 -8.77 -6.48 0.85
N ILE A 80 -7.75 -6.11 0.08
CA ILE A 80 -7.63 -6.44 -1.36
C ILE A 80 -6.49 -7.41 -1.67
N CYS A 81 -5.64 -7.71 -0.70
CA CYS A 81 -4.52 -8.60 -0.87
C CYS A 81 -5.00 -10.05 -0.73
N ASP A 82 -4.61 -10.92 -1.66
CA ASP A 82 -4.95 -12.36 -1.59
C ASP A 82 -3.86 -13.18 -0.88
N LYS A 83 -2.63 -12.66 -0.77
CA LYS A 83 -1.49 -13.33 -0.12
C LYS A 83 -1.65 -13.30 1.41
N ILE A 84 -1.77 -14.46 2.06
CA ILE A 84 -1.97 -14.54 3.52
C ILE A 84 -0.62 -14.59 4.26
N ASP A 85 0.27 -15.49 3.87
CA ASP A 85 1.53 -15.72 4.59
C ASP A 85 2.75 -15.08 3.91
N ASP A 86 2.73 -14.89 2.59
CA ASP A 86 3.88 -14.35 1.83
C ASP A 86 3.84 -12.83 1.62
N CYS A 87 2.82 -12.14 2.16
CA CYS A 87 2.68 -10.70 1.99
C CYS A 87 3.76 -9.94 2.77
N GLN A 88 4.62 -9.20 2.06
CA GLN A 88 5.69 -8.40 2.66
C GLN A 88 5.20 -7.04 3.20
N VAL A 89 3.93 -6.66 2.94
CA VAL A 89 3.39 -5.39 3.44
C VAL A 89 3.16 -5.48 4.95
N PRO A 90 3.69 -4.53 5.75
CA PRO A 90 3.60 -4.59 7.20
C PRO A 90 2.14 -4.54 7.67
N LEU A 91 1.84 -5.25 8.76
CA LEU A 91 0.51 -5.34 9.36
C LEU A 91 -0.58 -6.01 8.49
N CYS A 92 -0.31 -6.38 7.23
CA CYS A 92 -1.30 -7.01 6.34
C CYS A 92 -1.92 -8.26 6.99
N ARG A 93 -1.07 -9.20 7.42
CA ARG A 93 -1.48 -10.42 8.14
C ARG A 93 -2.28 -10.11 9.40
N GLN A 94 -1.83 -9.15 10.21
CA GLN A 94 -2.51 -8.77 11.44
C GLN A 94 -3.91 -8.21 11.18
N PHE A 95 -4.09 -7.39 10.15
CA PHE A 95 -5.40 -6.90 9.77
C PHE A 95 -6.31 -8.01 9.27
N LYS A 96 -5.83 -8.91 8.40
CA LYS A 96 -6.61 -10.06 7.92
C LYS A 96 -7.14 -10.92 9.06
N LEU A 97 -6.28 -11.25 10.04
CA LEU A 97 -6.68 -12.02 11.22
C LEU A 97 -7.75 -11.29 12.04
N LYS A 98 -7.66 -9.97 12.20
CA LYS A 98 -8.68 -9.16 12.89
C LYS A 98 -10.04 -9.18 12.18
N VAL A 99 -10.06 -9.27 10.84
CA VAL A 99 -11.31 -9.40 10.07
C VAL A 99 -11.95 -10.75 10.31
N GLN A 100 -11.16 -11.83 10.23
CA GLN A 100 -11.65 -13.20 10.43
C GLN A 100 -12.20 -13.42 11.84
N GLN A 101 -11.66 -12.72 12.85
CA GLN A 101 -12.15 -12.74 14.23
C GLN A 101 -13.44 -11.91 14.45
N GLY A 102 -14.10 -11.43 13.39
CA GLY A 102 -15.38 -10.71 13.48
C GLY A 102 -15.30 -9.32 14.10
N LYS A 103 -14.09 -8.79 14.36
CA LYS A 103 -13.88 -7.47 14.97
C LYS A 103 -13.91 -6.31 13.95
N GLN A 104 -14.07 -6.61 12.66
CA GLN A 104 -14.20 -5.56 11.65
C GLN A 104 -15.67 -5.12 11.57
N ARG A 105 -15.90 -3.82 11.80
CA ARG A 105 -17.18 -3.19 11.45
C ARG A 105 -17.46 -3.50 9.98
N GLY A 106 -18.53 -4.24 9.72
CA GLY A 106 -19.13 -4.38 8.41
C GLY A 106 -19.70 -3.04 7.94
N ASP A 107 -18.83 -2.09 7.67
CA ASP A 107 -19.18 -0.78 7.14
C ASP A 107 -19.39 -0.93 5.63
N SER A 108 -20.64 -0.79 5.19
CA SER A 108 -21.02 -0.86 3.78
C SER A 108 -20.21 0.13 2.92
N GLN A 109 -19.78 1.26 3.49
CA GLN A 109 -18.93 2.22 2.78
C GLN A 109 -17.50 1.67 2.57
N TRP A 110 -16.97 0.92 3.54
CA TRP A 110 -15.66 0.27 3.41
C TRP A 110 -15.70 -0.81 2.34
N LYS A 111 -16.75 -1.65 2.33
CA LYS A 111 -16.93 -2.68 1.29
C LYS A 111 -16.97 -2.06 -0.11
N LEU A 112 -17.76 -0.99 -0.27
CA LEU A 112 -17.85 -0.27 -1.54
C LEU A 112 -16.50 0.35 -1.95
N LEU A 113 -15.71 0.86 -0.99
CA LEU A 113 -14.37 1.37 -1.27
C LEU A 113 -13.46 0.25 -1.82
N VAL A 114 -13.45 -0.91 -1.16
CA VAL A 114 -12.66 -2.08 -1.56
C VAL A 114 -13.03 -2.52 -2.97
N GLU A 115 -14.32 -2.67 -3.27
CA GLU A 115 -14.81 -3.03 -4.61
C GLU A 115 -14.37 -2.03 -5.69
N LYS A 116 -14.48 -0.73 -5.42
CA LYS A 116 -14.07 0.31 -6.37
C LYS A 116 -12.56 0.31 -6.63
N VAL A 117 -11.75 0.01 -5.61
CA VAL A 117 -10.29 -0.10 -5.75
C VAL A 117 -9.92 -1.33 -6.56
N LEU A 118 -10.56 -2.48 -6.31
CA LEU A 118 -10.36 -3.70 -7.11
C LEU A 118 -10.74 -3.47 -8.58
N ALA A 119 -11.89 -2.84 -8.84
CA ALA A 119 -12.32 -2.51 -10.19
C ALA A 119 -11.34 -1.53 -10.87
N ALA A 120 -10.79 -0.56 -10.14
CA ALA A 120 -9.77 0.34 -10.67
C ALA A 120 -8.47 -0.41 -11.01
N ARG A 121 -8.01 -1.32 -10.14
CA ARG A 121 -6.82 -2.14 -10.34
C ARG A 121 -6.95 -3.04 -11.58
N ALA A 122 -8.10 -3.70 -11.75
CA ALA A 122 -8.39 -4.51 -12.93
C ALA A 122 -8.35 -3.68 -14.23
N LYS A 123 -8.96 -2.48 -14.21
CA LYS A 123 -8.91 -1.56 -15.36
C LYS A 123 -7.48 -1.13 -15.70
N SER A 124 -6.64 -0.82 -14.70
CA SER A 124 -5.23 -0.48 -14.92
C SER A 124 -4.46 -1.61 -15.59
N ALA A 125 -4.64 -2.85 -15.12
CA ALA A 125 -3.99 -4.02 -15.69
C ALA A 125 -4.37 -4.22 -17.17
N LEU A 126 -5.66 -4.06 -17.51
CA LEU A 126 -6.14 -4.15 -18.89
C LEU A 126 -5.54 -3.05 -19.79
N LEU A 127 -5.37 -1.83 -19.28
CA LEU A 127 -4.74 -0.73 -20.03
C LEU A 127 -3.25 -0.97 -20.27
N GLN A 128 -2.55 -1.61 -19.32
CA GLN A 128 -1.14 -1.97 -19.46
C GLN A 128 -0.95 -3.10 -20.49
N GLN A 129 -1.87 -4.07 -20.54
CA GLN A 129 -1.86 -5.15 -21.54
C GLN A 129 -2.14 -4.67 -22.98
N LYS A 130 -2.85 -3.55 -23.13
CA LYS A 130 -3.17 -2.95 -24.44
C LYS A 130 -2.07 -2.05 -25.01
N LYS A 131 -0.99 -1.77 -24.25
CA LYS A 131 0.15 -1.03 -24.80
C LYS A 131 0.98 -1.97 -25.69
N PRO A 132 1.17 -1.68 -26.98
CA PRO A 132 2.09 -2.44 -27.81
C PRO A 132 3.50 -2.36 -27.19
N GLN A 133 4.15 -3.50 -27.02
CA GLN A 133 5.55 -3.60 -26.62
C GLN A 133 6.40 -2.76 -27.59
N PRO A 134 7.27 -1.86 -27.13
CA PRO A 134 8.26 -1.24 -28.01
C PRO A 134 9.18 -2.36 -28.55
N LYS A 135 9.27 -2.44 -29.88
CA LYS A 135 10.24 -3.29 -30.59
C LYS A 135 11.65 -2.81 -30.36
#